data_AF-A0A9E0YWK9-F1
#
_entry.id   AF-A0A9E0YWK9-F1
#
_cell.length_a   1.000
_cell.length_b   1.000
_cell.length_c   1.000
_cell.angle_alpha   90.00
_cell.angle_beta   90.00
_cell.angle_gamma   90.00
#
_symmetry.space_group_name_H-M   'P 1'
#
loop_
_entity.id
_entity.type
_entity.pdbx_description
1 polymer ?
#
loop_
_entity_poly.entity_id
_entity_poly.type
_entity_poly.pdbx_seq_one_letter_code
_entity_poly.pdbx_strand_id
1 'polypeptide(L)'
;MADMYSKIEQLCKENNTNITAMCRLLDISRSTLSELKAGRTKTLSAEYTTKIASYFHVSVDYLLGKSQQRNTPAVSAQELSFDDFTYAMYDEGKKLSEENKAKLLEMAKFFVQQQEKEEKRK
;
A
#
# COMPACT_ATOMS: atom_id res chain seq x y z
N MET A 1 -21.49 -10.63 -1.70
CA MET A 1 -20.95 -9.31 -2.04
C MET A 1 -20.25 -8.78 -0.79
N ALA A 2 -18.94 -8.55 -0.80
CA ALA A 2 -18.27 -8.02 0.39
C ALA A 2 -18.42 -6.49 0.39
N ASP A 3 -19.30 -5.97 1.25
CA ASP A 3 -19.56 -4.54 1.35
C ASP A 3 -18.30 -3.77 1.77
N MET A 4 -18.12 -2.57 1.21
CA MET A 4 -17.02 -1.65 1.51
C MET A 4 -16.89 -1.40 3.02
N TYR A 5 -18.03 -1.32 3.73
CA TYR A 5 -18.07 -1.20 5.19
C TYR A 5 -17.37 -2.37 5.90
N SER A 6 -17.64 -3.61 5.49
CA SER A 6 -17.05 -4.81 6.10
C SER A 6 -15.53 -4.85 5.94
N LYS A 7 -15.01 -4.36 4.81
CA LYS A 7 -13.56 -4.23 4.59
C LYS A 7 -12.93 -3.18 5.49
N ILE A 8 -13.56 -2.02 5.60
CA ILE A 8 -13.09 -0.95 6.50
C ILE A 8 -13.09 -1.46 7.95
N GLU A 9 -14.12 -2.22 8.35
CA GLU A 9 -14.19 -2.81 9.69
C GLU A 9 -13.05 -3.82 9.94
N GLN A 10 -12.75 -4.68 8.95
CA GLN A 10 -11.62 -5.60 9.04
C GLN A 10 -10.28 -4.84 9.16
N LEU A 11 -10.05 -3.83 8.33
CA LEU A 11 -8.83 -3.01 8.39
C LEU A 11 -8.70 -2.29 9.73
N CYS A 12 -9.81 -1.81 10.31
CA CYS A 12 -9.81 -1.22 11.64
C CYS A 12 -9.38 -2.24 12.70
N LYS A 13 -9.94 -3.45 12.68
CA LYS A 13 -9.59 -4.54 13.59
C LYS A 13 -8.12 -4.94 13.49
N GLU A 14 -7.59 -5.06 12.27
CA GLU A 14 -6.17 -5.38 12.03
C GLU A 14 -5.23 -4.29 12.56
N ASN A 15 -5.62 -3.02 12.46
CA ASN A 15 -4.82 -1.88 12.91
C ASN A 15 -5.09 -1.47 14.38
N ASN A 16 -5.77 -2.30 15.17
CA ASN A 16 -6.15 -2.00 16.56
C ASN A 16 -6.86 -0.64 16.71
N THR A 17 -7.60 -0.21 15.70
CA THR A 17 -8.36 1.05 15.69
C THR A 17 -9.85 0.77 15.60
N ASN A 18 -10.67 1.78 15.87
CA ASN A 18 -12.11 1.69 15.71
C ASN A 18 -12.59 2.69 14.65
N ILE A 19 -13.73 2.37 14.02
CA ILE A 19 -14.30 3.19 12.94
C ILE A 19 -14.54 4.65 13.38
N THR A 20 -14.92 4.86 14.63
CA THR A 20 -15.17 6.21 15.17
C THR A 20 -13.88 7.03 15.33
N ALA A 21 -12.80 6.39 15.75
CA ALA A 21 -11.47 6.97 15.86
C ALA A 21 -10.91 7.27 14.48
N MET A 22 -11.04 6.35 13.53
CA MET A 22 -10.68 6.58 12.12
C MET A 22 -11.45 7.77 11.54
N CYS A 23 -12.77 7.85 11.72
CA CYS A 23 -13.57 9.00 11.29
C CYS A 23 -13.05 10.32 11.87
N ARG A 24 -12.73 10.34 13.16
CA ARG A 24 -12.21 11.53 13.83
C ARG A 24 -10.83 11.92 13.33
N LEU A 25 -9.97 10.95 13.02
CA LEU A 25 -8.62 11.18 12.48
C LEU A 25 -8.65 11.68 11.03
N LEU A 26 -9.56 11.15 10.22
CA LEU A 26 -9.66 11.47 8.78
C LEU A 26 -10.61 12.63 8.48
N ASP A 27 -11.19 13.24 9.52
CA ASP A 27 -12.22 14.28 9.43
C ASP A 27 -13.41 13.86 8.55
N ILE A 28 -13.83 12.60 8.68
CA ILE A 28 -14.96 12.03 7.94
C ILE A 28 -16.19 12.07 8.84
N SER A 29 -17.28 12.63 8.32
CA SER A 29 -18.55 12.65 9.05
C SER A 29 -19.03 11.23 9.39
N ARG A 30 -19.43 11.04 10.64
CA ARG A 30 -20.03 9.79 11.11
C ARG A 30 -21.29 9.41 10.35
N SER A 31 -22.05 10.41 9.86
CA SER A 31 -23.24 10.18 9.05
C SER A 31 -22.92 9.40 7.78
N THR A 32 -21.80 9.73 7.11
CA THR A 32 -21.37 9.07 5.88
C THR A 32 -21.08 7.58 6.10
N LEU A 33 -20.47 7.20 7.22
CA LEU A 33 -20.25 5.79 7.53
C LEU A 33 -21.50 5.06 8.02
N SER A 34 -22.42 5.75 8.72
CA SER A 34 -23.72 5.19 9.06
C SER A 34 -24.55 4.87 7.81
N GLU A 35 -24.50 5.72 6.78
CA GLU A 35 -25.17 5.48 5.50
C GLU A 35 -24.53 4.35 4.70
N LEU A 36 -23.19 4.24 4.73
CA LEU A 36 -22.45 3.12 4.16
C LEU A 36 -22.81 1.80 4.85
N LYS A 37 -22.91 1.80 6.19
CA LYS A 37 -23.33 0.63 6.98
C LYS A 37 -24.77 0.22 6.68
N ALA A 38 -25.66 1.19 6.50
CA ALA A 38 -27.06 0.95 6.18
C ALA A 38 -27.29 0.52 4.72
N GLY A 39 -26.24 0.46 3.89
CA GLY A 39 -26.34 0.11 2.47
C GLY A 39 -27.03 1.16 1.60
N ARG A 40 -27.35 2.34 2.16
CA ARG A 40 -27.93 3.47 1.43
C ARG A 40 -26.94 4.08 0.45
N THR A 41 -25.67 4.04 0.83
CA THR A 41 -24.55 4.49 0.00
C THR A 41 -23.64 3.29 -0.25
N LYS A 42 -23.38 2.96 -1.52
CA LYS A 42 -22.49 1.84 -1.88
C LYS A 42 -21.01 2.22 -1.90
N THR A 43 -20.71 3.51 -2.05
CA THR A 43 -19.35 4.05 -2.23
C THR A 43 -19.21 5.41 -1.56
N LEU A 44 -18.12 5.62 -0.84
CA LEU A 44 -17.74 6.95 -0.34
C LEU A 44 -17.33 7.89 -1.49
N SER A 45 -17.28 9.20 -1.23
CA SER A 45 -16.62 10.15 -2.13
C SER A 45 -15.18 9.70 -2.41
N ALA A 46 -14.68 10.00 -3.61
CA ALA A 46 -13.32 9.65 -4.03
C ALA A 46 -12.27 10.21 -3.05
N GLU A 47 -12.50 11.40 -2.52
CA GLU A 47 -11.63 12.04 -1.52
C GLU A 47 -11.54 11.20 -0.24
N TYR A 48 -12.67 10.82 0.35
CA TYR A 48 -12.71 10.02 1.57
C TYR A 48 -12.17 8.61 1.36
N THR A 49 -12.47 8.01 0.22
CA THR A 49 -11.95 6.68 -0.12
C THR A 49 -10.43 6.70 -0.24
N THR A 50 -9.87 7.76 -0.83
CA THR A 50 -8.41 7.96 -0.95
C THR A 50 -7.76 8.20 0.41
N LYS A 51 -8.39 9.00 1.29
CA LYS A 51 -7.91 9.21 2.66
C LYS A 51 -7.86 7.91 3.47
N ILE A 52 -8.92 7.10 3.40
CA ILE A 52 -8.99 5.79 4.07
C ILE A 52 -7.96 4.82 3.48
N ALA A 53 -7.85 4.76 2.15
CA ALA A 53 -6.86 3.95 1.44
C ALA A 53 -5.44 4.27 1.90
N SER A 54 -5.12 5.56 1.95
CA SER A 54 -3.80 6.06 2.37
C SER A 54 -3.53 5.76 3.83
N TYR A 55 -4.52 5.92 4.70
CA TYR A 55 -4.40 5.65 6.14
C TYR A 55 -4.10 4.18 6.45
N PHE A 56 -4.71 3.25 5.71
CA PHE A 56 -4.49 1.82 5.87
C PHE A 56 -3.42 1.25 4.93
N HIS A 57 -2.76 2.09 4.13
CA HIS A 57 -1.81 1.68 3.10
C HIS A 57 -2.38 0.62 2.12
N VAL A 58 -3.66 0.72 1.79
CA VAL A 58 -4.34 -0.18 0.84
C VAL A 58 -4.76 0.55 -0.44
N SER A 59 -5.00 -0.19 -1.52
CA SER A 59 -5.52 0.42 -2.75
C SER A 59 -6.99 0.84 -2.62
N VAL A 60 -7.37 1.90 -3.34
CA VAL A 60 -8.77 2.33 -3.45
C VAL A 60 -9.63 1.22 -4.08
N ASP A 61 -9.09 0.50 -5.07
CA ASP A 61 -9.75 -0.65 -5.69
C ASP A 61 -9.96 -1.82 -4.72
N TYR A 62 -9.06 -2.00 -3.74
CA TYR A 62 -9.26 -2.97 -2.66
C TYR A 62 -10.46 -2.59 -1.80
N LEU A 63 -10.56 -1.33 -1.37
CA LEU A 63 -11.70 -0.84 -0.58
C LEU A 63 -13.02 -0.97 -1.33
N LEU A 64 -13.01 -0.67 -2.63
CA LEU A 64 -14.20 -0.77 -3.50
C LEU A 64 -14.56 -2.20 -3.89
N GLY A 65 -13.71 -3.19 -3.59
CA GLY A 65 -13.95 -4.59 -3.98
C GLY A 65 -13.85 -4.88 -5.46
N LYS A 66 -13.17 -3.99 -6.19
CA LYS A 66 -12.74 -4.23 -7.57
C LYS A 66 -11.45 -5.04 -7.64
N SER A 67 -10.66 -5.05 -6.56
CA SER A 67 -9.44 -5.83 -6.43
C SER A 67 -9.44 -6.66 -5.14
N GLN A 68 -8.85 -7.85 -5.20
CA GLN A 68 -8.56 -8.72 -4.05
C GLN A 68 -7.18 -8.43 -3.45
N GLN A 69 -6.34 -7.67 -4.15
CA GLN A 69 -4.99 -7.28 -3.75
C GLN A 69 -5.05 -6.08 -2.79
N ARG A 70 -4.58 -6.26 -1.55
CA ARG A 70 -4.61 -5.23 -0.48
C ARG A 70 -3.73 -4.03 -0.81
N ASN A 71 -2.59 -4.23 -1.45
CA ASN A 71 -1.53 -3.21 -1.47
C ASN A 71 -1.81 -2.09 -2.49
N THR A 72 -1.45 -0.86 -2.10
CA THR A 72 -1.11 0.20 -3.05
C THR A 72 0.11 -0.23 -3.87
N PRO A 73 0.30 0.25 -5.11
CA PRO A 73 1.56 0.06 -5.80
C PRO A 73 2.61 0.96 -5.13
N ALA A 74 3.23 0.48 -4.05
CA ALA A 74 4.59 0.90 -3.72
C ALA A 74 5.51 0.04 -4.60
N VAL A 75 5.88 0.61 -5.75
CA VAL A 75 6.50 -0.07 -6.90
C VAL A 75 5.51 -0.98 -7.63
N SER A 76 5.34 -0.75 -8.93
CA SER A 76 4.62 -1.65 -9.83
C SER A 76 5.17 -3.07 -9.67
N ALA A 77 4.43 -3.94 -8.99
CA ALA A 77 4.68 -5.39 -8.98
C ALA A 77 4.59 -6.03 -10.39
N GLN A 78 4.33 -5.22 -11.42
CA GLN A 78 4.31 -5.61 -12.82
C GLN A 78 5.69 -5.53 -13.49
N GLU A 79 6.71 -4.94 -12.83
CA GLU A 79 8.11 -4.95 -13.31
C GLU A 79 9.09 -5.67 -12.38
N LEU A 80 8.66 -6.09 -11.19
CA LEU A 80 9.38 -7.13 -10.47
C LEU A 80 9.02 -8.45 -11.13
N SER A 81 9.78 -8.84 -12.16
CA SER A 81 9.99 -10.26 -12.38
C SER A 81 10.42 -10.80 -11.02
N PHE A 82 9.55 -11.56 -10.35
CA PHE A 82 9.88 -12.25 -9.10
C PHE A 82 10.84 -13.38 -9.44
N ASP A 83 12.01 -13.00 -9.92
CA ASP A 83 13.13 -13.87 -10.10
C ASP A 83 13.71 -14.20 -8.72
N ASP A 84 14.45 -15.30 -8.67
CA ASP A 84 15.01 -15.85 -7.43
C ASP A 84 15.82 -14.80 -6.65
N PHE A 85 16.51 -13.91 -7.35
CA PHE A 85 17.30 -12.83 -6.75
C PHE A 85 16.42 -11.78 -6.06
N THR A 86 15.35 -11.32 -6.71
CA THR A 86 14.42 -10.32 -6.15
C THR A 86 13.77 -10.84 -4.87
N TYR A 87 13.37 -12.11 -4.84
CA TYR A 87 12.75 -12.72 -3.65
C TYR A 87 13.75 -12.87 -2.50
N ALA A 88 14.95 -13.39 -2.78
CA ALA A 88 16.01 -13.55 -1.78
C ALA A 88 16.39 -12.18 -1.17
N MET A 89 16.53 -11.15 -2.00
CA MET A 89 16.94 -9.83 -1.53
C MET A 89 15.83 -9.13 -0.74
N TYR A 90 14.55 -9.40 -1.02
CA TYR A 90 13.45 -8.86 -0.24
C TYR A 90 13.38 -9.42 1.19
N ASP A 91 13.59 -10.74 1.36
CA ASP A 91 13.58 -11.36 2.70
C ASP A 91 14.77 -10.91 3.55
N GLU A 92 15.95 -10.84 2.94
CA GLU A 92 17.17 -10.38 3.63
C GLU A 92 17.15 -8.88 3.91
N GLY A 93 16.67 -8.07 2.96
CA GLY A 93 16.58 -6.61 3.09
C GLY A 93 15.71 -6.16 4.26
N LYS A 94 14.69 -6.95 4.65
CA LYS A 94 13.85 -6.68 5.83
C LYS A 94 14.61 -6.78 7.15
N LYS A 95 15.67 -7.58 7.21
CA LYS A 95 16.45 -7.84 8.43
C LYS A 95 17.58 -6.82 8.63
N LEU A 96 17.86 -5.98 7.63
CA LEU A 96 18.92 -4.97 7.67
C LEU A 96 18.49 -3.69 8.41
N SER A 97 19.46 -3.03 9.06
CA SER A 97 19.31 -1.68 9.59
C SER A 97 19.22 -0.65 8.47
N GLU A 98 18.65 0.53 8.76
CA GLU A 98 18.54 1.64 7.80
C GLU A 98 19.91 2.05 7.22
N GLU A 99 20.95 2.05 8.05
CA GLU A 99 22.33 2.32 7.61
C GLU A 99 22.82 1.30 6.59
N ASN A 100 22.56 0.01 6.84
CA ASN A 100 22.99 -1.06 5.94
C ASN A 100 22.18 -1.06 4.64
N LYS A 101 20.89 -0.70 4.69
CA LYS A 101 20.07 -0.51 3.48
C LYS A 101 20.62 0.63 2.62
N ALA A 102 21.03 1.74 3.25
CA ALA A 102 21.62 2.87 2.53
C ALA A 102 22.93 2.48 1.83
N LYS A 103 23.81 1.75 2.52
CA LYS A 103 25.05 1.21 1.94
C LYS A 103 24.78 0.25 0.77
N LEU A 104 23.83 -0.67 0.94
CA LEU A 104 23.44 -1.62 -0.11
C LEU A 104 22.89 -0.91 -1.35
N LEU A 105 22.11 0.15 -1.16
CA LEU A 105 21.60 0.99 -2.24
C LEU A 105 22.73 1.75 -2.96
N GLU A 106 23.71 2.26 -2.21
CA GLU A 106 24.88 2.93 -2.79
C GLU A 106 25.71 1.97 -3.65
N MET A 107 25.96 0.75 -3.15
CA MET A 107 26.64 -0.29 -3.91
C MET A 107 25.90 -0.65 -5.19
N ALA A 108 24.58 -0.83 -5.13
CA ALA A 108 23.76 -1.13 -6.32
C ALA A 108 23.88 -0.01 -7.37
N LYS A 109 23.78 1.26 -6.96
CA LYS A 109 23.95 2.41 -7.85
C LYS A 109 25.34 2.47 -8.48
N PHE A 110 26.37 2.16 -7.69
CA PHE A 110 27.74 2.13 -8.19
C PHE A 110 27.91 1.09 -9.31
N PHE A 111 27.38 -0.12 -9.15
CA PHE A 111 27.47 -1.16 -10.18
C PHE A 111 26.71 -0.78 -11.46
N VAL A 112 25.52 -0.21 -11.36
CA VAL A 112 24.77 0.30 -12.52
C VAL A 112 25.60 1.36 -13.27
N GLN A 113 26.21 2.28 -12.53
CA GLN A 113 27.04 3.33 -13.13
C GLN A 113 28.29 2.77 -13.84
N GLN A 114 28.88 1.67 -13.35
CA GLN A 114 29.99 1.01 -14.04
C GLN A 114 29.53 0.37 -15.35
N GLN A 115 28.39 -0.34 -15.34
CA GLN A 115 27.82 -0.95 -16.54
C GLN A 115 27.54 0.10 -17.61
N GLU A 116 26.91 1.23 -17.26
CA GLU A 116 26.64 2.32 -18.20
C GLU A 116 27.94 2.92 -18.81
N LYS A 117 29.02 2.98 -18.04
CA LYS A 117 30.33 3.48 -18.51
C LYS A 117 31.01 2.50 -19.46
N GLU A 118 30.89 1.20 -19.21
CA GLU A 118 31.40 0.15 -20.09
C GLU A 118 30.61 0.07 -21.40
N GLU A 119 29.28 0.24 -21.33
CA GLU A 119 28.40 0.23 -22.50
C GLU A 119 28.65 1.42 -23.43
N LYS A 120 28.94 2.61 -22.87
CA LYS A 120 29.34 3.81 -23.63
C LYS A 120 30.75 3.76 -24.22
N ARG A 121 31.58 2.78 -23.81
CA ARG A 121 32.94 2.56 -24.32
C ARG A 121 33.01 1.51 -25.44
N LYS A 122 31.94 0.74 -25.66
CA LYS A 122 31.78 -0.15 -26.82
C LYS A 122 31.19 0.60 -28.00
#